data_AF-A0AAD1T371-F1
#
_entry.id   AF-A0AAD1T371-F1
#
_cell.length_a   1.000
_cell.length_b   1.000
_cell.length_c   1.000
_cell.angle_alpha   90.00
_cell.angle_beta   90.00
_cell.angle_gamma   90.00
#
_symmetry.space_group_name_H-M   'P 1'
#
loop_
_entity.id
_entity.type
_entity.pdbx_description
1 polymer ?
#
loop_
_entity_poly.entity_id
_entity_poly.type
_entity_poly.pdbx_seq_one_letter_code
_entity_poly.pdbx_strand_id
1 'polypeptide(L)'
;MVPLLAPSLSPPAAAALPWPSTTYASYGPPWASISAMLLKFTLFAVDTHGRHSAHNSVTLRTACPLVDDSKAEEIADRIYTFYNGYTSGKEQQMAYNTLMEVSASMLLRVQHHYNSLYEKFGDFVWRSEDELGPRKAHLVLRRLEKVSSHCSGLLRSTHIQRRIDSMPYLMCHSEILQTSEIISYSILMNNKVTCEEKIVSMPRNMYGDSKGQ
;
A
#
# COMPACT_ATOMS: atom_id res chain seq x y z
N MET A 1 -10.64 13.04 68.10
CA MET A 1 -10.18 12.69 66.74
C MET A 1 -10.00 11.18 66.69
N VAL A 2 -11.11 10.45 66.57
CA VAL A 2 -11.22 9.01 66.29
C VAL A 2 -12.62 8.83 65.69
N PRO A 3 -12.76 8.16 64.55
CA PRO A 3 -13.88 7.24 64.44
C PRO A 3 -13.46 5.85 63.92
N LEU A 4 -13.87 4.89 64.73
CA LEU A 4 -14.27 3.49 64.50
C LEU A 4 -14.43 3.00 63.05
N LEU A 5 -13.79 1.84 62.81
CA LEU A 5 -13.96 0.95 61.67
C LEU A 5 -15.41 0.44 61.52
N ALA A 6 -15.89 0.38 60.28
CA ALA A 6 -17.02 -0.44 59.86
C ALA A 6 -16.51 -1.67 59.06
N PRO A 7 -17.16 -2.85 59.15
CA PRO A 7 -16.68 -4.07 58.53
C PRO A 7 -17.24 -4.32 57.11
N SER A 8 -16.42 -5.09 56.38
CA SER A 8 -16.61 -5.85 55.15
C SER A 8 -18.03 -6.26 54.73
N LEU A 9 -18.30 -6.12 53.42
CA LEU A 9 -19.06 -7.07 52.59
C LEU A 9 -18.75 -6.83 51.10
N SER A 10 -17.90 -7.68 50.53
CA SER A 10 -17.95 -8.14 49.12
C SER A 10 -18.82 -9.43 49.08
N PRO A 11 -19.27 -10.01 47.94
CA PRO A 11 -18.88 -9.89 46.51
C PRO A 11 -20.17 -9.84 45.59
N PRO A 12 -20.19 -10.16 44.25
CA PRO A 12 -19.14 -10.71 43.42
C PRO A 12 -18.83 -10.01 42.09
N ALA A 13 -17.63 -10.36 41.62
CA ALA A 13 -17.03 -10.04 40.35
C ALA A 13 -17.93 -10.45 39.19
N ALA A 14 -18.35 -9.47 38.39
CA ALA A 14 -18.85 -9.73 37.05
C ALA A 14 -17.67 -10.18 36.19
N ALA A 15 -17.68 -11.46 35.82
CA ALA A 15 -16.76 -12.03 34.85
C ALA A 15 -16.94 -11.29 33.51
N ALA A 16 -15.97 -10.45 33.17
CA ALA A 16 -15.86 -9.86 31.84
C ALA A 16 -15.52 -10.97 30.85
N LEU A 17 -16.51 -11.40 30.07
CA LEU A 17 -16.29 -12.23 28.90
C LEU A 17 -15.50 -11.44 27.84
N PRO A 18 -14.55 -12.08 27.14
CA PRO A 18 -13.68 -11.39 26.20
C PRO A 18 -14.47 -11.01 24.94
N TRP A 19 -14.39 -9.73 24.59
CA TRP A 19 -14.85 -9.19 23.32
C TRP A 19 -14.26 -10.01 22.15
N PRO A 20 -15.04 -10.32 21.10
CA PRO A 20 -14.49 -10.98 19.92
C PRO A 20 -13.43 -10.06 19.34
N SER A 21 -12.21 -10.59 19.26
CA SER A 21 -11.03 -9.86 18.86
C SER A 21 -11.24 -9.22 17.50
N THR A 22 -11.28 -7.89 17.50
CA THR A 22 -11.12 -7.07 16.31
C THR A 22 -9.90 -7.59 15.57
N THR A 23 -10.12 -8.18 14.39
CA THR A 23 -9.04 -8.54 13.47
C THR A 23 -8.24 -7.27 13.21
N TYR A 24 -7.05 -7.18 13.80
CA TYR A 24 -6.08 -6.16 13.46
C TYR A 24 -5.77 -6.35 11.98
N ALA A 25 -6.30 -5.46 11.14
CA ALA A 25 -5.67 -5.16 9.88
C ALA A 25 -4.25 -4.72 10.24
N SER A 26 -3.28 -5.60 10.04
CA SER A 26 -1.87 -5.27 10.19
C SER A 26 -1.55 -4.22 9.13
N TYR A 27 -1.67 -2.95 9.52
CA TYR A 27 -1.07 -1.86 8.81
C TYR A 27 0.44 -2.04 8.96
N GLY A 28 1.03 -2.76 8.00
CA GLY A 28 2.45 -2.65 7.74
C GLY A 28 2.80 -1.17 7.52
N PRO A 29 4.00 -0.73 7.91
CA PRO A 29 4.37 0.68 7.89
C PRO A 29 4.20 1.30 6.49
N PRO A 30 3.92 2.61 6.39
CA PRO A 30 3.59 3.30 5.13
C PRO A 30 4.69 3.30 4.06
N TRP A 31 5.89 2.80 4.38
CA TRP A 31 7.02 2.64 3.45
C TRP A 31 7.18 1.21 2.92
N ALA A 32 6.39 0.24 3.38
CA ALA A 32 6.36 -1.13 2.84
C ALA A 32 5.45 -1.20 1.59
N SER A 33 5.71 -0.33 0.61
CA SER A 33 5.14 -0.47 -0.74
C SER A 33 5.82 -1.63 -1.46
N ILE A 34 5.36 -2.85 -1.19
CA ILE A 34 5.48 -3.93 -2.17
C ILE A 34 4.63 -3.50 -3.35
N SER A 35 5.24 -3.29 -4.52
CA SER A 35 4.50 -2.80 -5.68
C SER A 35 3.52 -3.89 -6.11
N ALA A 36 2.23 -3.62 -5.90
CA ALA A 36 1.09 -4.55 -5.98
C ALA A 36 1.11 -5.69 -4.93
N MET A 37 0.37 -5.48 -3.83
CA MET A 37 0.18 -6.42 -2.75
C MET A 37 -0.90 -7.45 -3.12
N LEU A 38 -0.68 -8.73 -2.76
CA LEU A 38 -1.70 -9.77 -2.87
C LEU A 38 -2.52 -9.78 -1.57
N LEU A 39 -3.83 -9.63 -1.68
CA LEU A 39 -4.77 -9.61 -0.56
C LEU A 39 -5.67 -10.86 -0.62
N LYS A 40 -5.95 -11.43 0.55
CA LYS A 40 -6.92 -12.52 0.72
C LYS A 40 -8.02 -12.05 1.67
N PHE A 41 -9.24 -12.02 1.18
CA PHE A 41 -10.45 -11.71 1.95
C PHE A 41 -11.20 -13.02 2.20
N THR A 42 -11.65 -13.24 3.43
CA THR A 42 -12.46 -14.41 3.79
C THR A 42 -13.75 -13.94 4.44
N LEU A 43 -14.87 -14.50 4.01
CA LEU A 43 -16.21 -14.17 4.46
C LEU A 43 -16.94 -15.43 4.91
N PHE A 44 -17.67 -15.32 6.02
CA PHE A 44 -18.61 -16.33 6.49
C PHE A 44 -19.77 -15.62 7.21
N ALA A 45 -20.97 -16.18 7.11
CA ALA A 45 -22.14 -15.80 7.89
C ALA A 45 -22.21 -16.56 9.21
N VAL A 46 -22.81 -15.91 10.22
CA VAL A 46 -23.15 -16.47 11.53
C VAL A 46 -24.65 -16.33 11.73
N ASP A 47 -25.33 -17.41 12.10
CA ASP A 47 -26.78 -17.39 12.36
C ASP A 47 -27.12 -16.94 13.80
N THR A 48 -28.41 -16.78 14.11
CA THR A 48 -28.87 -16.35 15.45
C THR A 48 -28.49 -17.32 16.57
N HIS A 49 -28.17 -18.57 16.24
CA HIS A 49 -27.75 -19.62 17.15
C HIS A 49 -26.22 -19.78 17.21
N GLY A 50 -25.46 -18.91 16.53
CA GLY A 50 -24.00 -18.94 16.50
C GLY A 50 -23.39 -19.98 15.55
N ARG A 51 -24.18 -20.62 14.67
CA ARG A 51 -23.66 -21.56 13.68
C ARG A 51 -23.00 -20.80 12.54
N HIS A 52 -21.85 -21.30 12.10
CA HIS A 52 -21.09 -20.71 11.01
C HIS A 52 -21.47 -21.37 9.67
N SER A 53 -21.63 -20.56 8.64
CA SER A 53 -21.66 -21.03 7.26
C SER A 53 -20.27 -21.48 6.77
N ALA A 54 -20.22 -22.15 5.62
CA ALA A 54 -18.96 -22.46 4.96
C ALA A 54 -18.18 -21.17 4.60
N HIS A 55 -16.87 -21.22 4.73
CA HIS A 55 -16.01 -20.08 4.39
C HIS A 55 -15.94 -19.86 2.88
N ASN A 56 -16.06 -18.61 2.47
CA ASN A 56 -15.77 -18.17 1.11
C ASN A 56 -14.53 -17.26 1.13
N SER A 57 -13.62 -17.41 0.15
CA SER A 57 -12.42 -16.58 0.09
C SER A 57 -12.14 -16.04 -1.30
N VAL A 58 -11.79 -14.76 -1.37
CA VAL A 58 -11.40 -14.05 -2.59
C VAL A 58 -9.94 -13.62 -2.45
N THR A 59 -9.12 -13.92 -3.45
CA THR A 59 -7.74 -13.42 -3.53
C THR A 59 -7.60 -12.47 -4.70
N LEU A 60 -7.02 -11.30 -4.47
CA LEU A 60 -6.85 -10.28 -5.50
C LEU A 60 -5.54 -9.52 -5.31
N ARG A 61 -5.01 -9.00 -6.40
CA ARG A 61 -3.81 -8.15 -6.39
C ARG A 61 -4.22 -6.69 -6.49
N THR A 62 -3.63 -5.83 -5.68
CA THR A 62 -3.86 -4.38 -5.80
C THR A 62 -3.21 -3.83 -7.06
N ALA A 63 -3.71 -2.70 -7.57
CA ALA A 63 -3.07 -2.01 -8.69
C ALA A 63 -1.62 -1.61 -8.36
N CYS A 64 -0.80 -1.42 -9.40
CA CYS A 64 0.55 -0.92 -9.24
C CYS A 64 0.55 0.51 -8.68
N PRO A 65 1.59 0.89 -7.90
CA PRO A 65 1.72 2.26 -7.40
C PRO A 65 1.71 3.29 -8.52
N LEU A 66 1.15 4.46 -8.23
CA LEU A 66 1.14 5.57 -9.18
C LEU A 66 2.56 5.99 -9.54
N VAL A 67 2.77 6.29 -10.81
CA VAL A 67 4.06 6.75 -11.33
C VAL A 67 3.83 8.04 -12.10
N ASP A 68 4.70 9.01 -11.85
CA ASP A 68 4.75 10.27 -12.60
C ASP A 68 5.83 10.11 -13.68
N ASP A 69 5.39 9.88 -14.91
CA ASP A 69 6.25 9.46 -16.01
C ASP A 69 7.25 10.56 -16.41
N SER A 70 6.77 11.80 -16.50
CA SER A 70 7.60 12.97 -16.82
C SER A 70 8.66 13.22 -15.74
N LYS A 71 8.28 13.05 -14.46
CA LYS A 71 9.25 13.16 -13.37
C LYS A 71 10.28 12.04 -13.40
N ALA A 72 9.91 10.83 -13.82
CA ALA A 72 10.85 9.72 -13.95
C ALA A 72 11.87 9.97 -15.07
N GLU A 73 11.43 10.54 -16.20
CA GLU A 73 12.30 10.97 -17.30
C GLU A 73 13.28 12.07 -16.85
N GLU A 74 12.79 13.12 -16.17
CA GLU A 74 13.63 14.20 -15.62
C GLU A 74 14.71 13.66 -14.66
N ILE A 75 14.36 12.70 -13.81
CA ILE A 75 15.33 12.07 -12.90
C ILE A 75 16.35 11.25 -13.69
N ALA A 76 15.96 10.54 -14.75
CA ALA A 76 16.89 9.79 -15.58
C ALA A 76 17.95 10.70 -16.21
N ASP A 77 17.53 11.83 -16.80
CA ASP A 77 18.41 12.84 -17.39
C ASP A 77 19.36 13.44 -16.34
N ARG A 78 18.83 13.72 -15.15
CA ARG A 78 19.63 14.24 -14.03
C ARG A 78 20.68 13.24 -13.55
N ILE A 79 20.33 11.97 -13.45
CA ILE A 79 21.27 10.89 -13.06
C ILE A 79 22.35 10.72 -14.12
N TYR A 80 21.99 10.76 -15.40
CA TYR A 80 22.96 10.74 -16.49
C TYR A 80 23.94 11.92 -16.40
N THR A 81 23.43 13.11 -16.10
CA THR A 81 24.26 14.31 -15.89
C THR A 81 25.23 14.13 -14.72
N PHE A 82 24.77 13.58 -13.59
CA PHE A 82 25.64 13.30 -12.44
C PHE A 82 26.73 12.27 -12.74
N TYR A 83 26.43 11.25 -13.55
CA TYR A 83 27.40 10.24 -13.96
C TYR A 83 28.42 10.79 -14.97
N ASN A 84 28.03 11.75 -15.80
CA ASN A 84 28.95 12.38 -16.76
C ASN A 84 29.76 13.56 -16.19
N GLY A 85 29.43 14.07 -14.99
CA GLY A 85 30.04 15.26 -14.40
C GLY A 85 31.53 15.14 -14.01
N TYR A 86 32.19 14.01 -14.32
CA TYR A 86 33.52 13.63 -13.82
C TYR A 86 33.51 13.51 -12.28
N THR A 87 32.66 12.59 -11.82
CA THR A 87 32.15 12.37 -10.45
C THR A 87 32.92 12.98 -9.30
N SER A 88 32.51 14.19 -8.92
CA SER A 88 32.71 14.69 -7.57
C SER A 88 31.99 13.79 -6.56
N GLY A 89 32.58 13.54 -5.39
CA GLY A 89 31.91 12.80 -4.32
C GLY A 89 30.57 13.40 -3.88
N LYS A 90 30.36 14.72 -4.13
CA LYS A 90 29.06 15.38 -3.91
C LYS A 90 28.01 14.92 -4.93
N GLU A 91 28.36 14.81 -6.20
CA GLU A 91 27.46 14.37 -7.28
C GLU A 91 27.08 12.91 -7.11
N GLN A 92 28.05 12.06 -6.76
CA GLN A 92 27.79 10.65 -6.42
C GLN A 92 26.78 10.52 -5.27
N GLN A 93 26.95 11.33 -4.21
CA GLN A 93 26.03 11.31 -3.08
C GLN A 93 24.64 11.85 -3.44
N MET A 94 24.56 12.90 -4.26
CA MET A 94 23.28 13.43 -4.74
C MET A 94 22.55 12.44 -5.65
N ALA A 95 23.26 11.76 -6.56
CA ALA A 95 22.70 10.71 -7.40
C ALA A 95 22.14 9.57 -6.56
N TYR A 96 22.94 9.06 -5.61
CA TYR A 96 22.50 8.02 -4.69
C TYR A 96 21.27 8.44 -3.87
N ASN A 97 21.27 9.64 -3.29
CA ASN A 97 20.14 10.14 -2.51
C ASN A 97 18.88 10.24 -3.37
N THR A 98 18.98 10.82 -4.57
CA THR A 98 17.85 10.95 -5.50
C THR A 98 17.25 9.57 -5.84
N LEU A 99 18.10 8.58 -6.14
CA LEU A 99 17.66 7.21 -6.43
C LEU A 99 17.09 6.48 -5.21
N MET A 100 17.50 6.84 -3.99
CA MET A 100 17.00 6.25 -2.75
C MET A 100 15.71 6.89 -2.23
N GLU A 101 15.48 8.17 -2.55
CA GLU A 101 14.30 8.93 -2.12
C GLU A 101 13.02 8.54 -2.88
N VAL A 102 13.13 8.21 -4.18
CA VAL A 102 11.97 7.79 -4.98
C VAL A 102 11.46 6.40 -4.59
N SER A 103 10.20 6.07 -4.90
CA SER A 103 9.65 4.73 -4.65
C SER A 103 10.29 3.66 -5.56
N ALA A 104 10.15 2.37 -5.22
CA ALA A 104 10.69 1.28 -6.05
C ALA A 104 10.08 1.26 -7.47
N SER A 105 8.78 1.54 -7.60
CA SER A 105 8.11 1.66 -8.90
C SER A 105 8.63 2.85 -9.71
N MET A 106 8.83 4.01 -9.06
CA MET A 106 9.44 5.18 -9.70
C MET A 106 10.89 4.89 -10.13
N LEU A 107 11.69 4.22 -9.30
CA LEU A 107 13.06 3.84 -9.63
C LEU A 107 13.12 2.92 -10.86
N LEU A 108 12.22 1.94 -10.95
CA LEU A 108 12.11 1.09 -12.14
C LEU A 108 11.76 1.90 -13.39
N ARG A 109 10.92 2.93 -13.24
CA ARG A 109 10.58 3.82 -14.35
C ARG A 109 11.75 4.71 -14.76
N VAL A 110 12.52 5.22 -13.80
CA VAL A 110 13.77 5.95 -14.06
C VAL A 110 14.77 5.07 -14.82
N GLN A 111 14.94 3.81 -14.40
CA GLN A 111 15.79 2.85 -15.10
C GLN A 111 15.33 2.64 -16.56
N HIS A 112 14.02 2.51 -16.79
CA HIS A 112 13.46 2.36 -18.13
C HIS A 112 13.81 3.54 -19.03
N HIS A 113 13.58 4.78 -18.56
CA HIS A 113 13.93 5.99 -19.31
C HIS A 113 15.43 6.14 -19.52
N TYR A 114 16.23 5.89 -18.48
CA TYR A 114 17.68 5.97 -18.57
C TYR A 114 18.22 5.03 -19.66
N ASN A 115 17.78 3.77 -19.67
CA ASN A 115 18.22 2.82 -20.69
C ASN A 115 17.69 3.20 -22.07
N SER A 116 16.45 3.66 -22.18
CA SER A 116 15.90 4.11 -23.47
C SER A 116 16.70 5.26 -24.10
N LEU A 117 17.28 6.14 -23.30
CA LEU A 117 17.99 7.33 -23.79
C LEU A 117 19.52 7.14 -23.87
N TYR A 118 20.09 6.41 -22.93
CA TYR A 118 21.53 6.44 -22.64
C TYR A 118 22.23 5.08 -22.65
N GLU A 119 21.52 3.97 -22.92
CA GLU A 119 22.11 2.62 -22.92
C GLU A 119 23.33 2.48 -23.84
N LYS A 120 23.40 3.27 -24.92
CA LYS A 120 24.58 3.36 -25.81
C LYS A 120 25.88 3.78 -25.10
N PHE A 121 25.79 4.38 -23.92
CA PHE A 121 26.91 4.80 -23.09
C PHE A 121 27.09 3.92 -21.84
N GLY A 122 26.42 2.76 -21.81
CA GLY A 122 26.36 1.86 -20.66
C GLY A 122 24.96 1.84 -20.05
N ASP A 123 24.47 0.65 -19.74
CA ASP A 123 23.17 0.50 -19.10
C ASP A 123 23.18 1.09 -17.68
N PHE A 124 21.99 1.38 -17.16
CA PHE A 124 21.80 1.96 -15.84
C PHE A 124 22.46 1.16 -14.71
N VAL A 125 22.45 -0.17 -14.79
CA VAL A 125 22.97 -1.05 -13.74
C VAL A 125 24.49 -0.93 -13.69
N TRP A 126 25.12 -1.08 -14.85
CA TRP A 126 26.56 -1.02 -15.04
C TRP A 126 27.09 0.38 -14.71
N ARG A 127 26.47 1.44 -15.23
CA ARG A 127 26.86 2.83 -14.92
C ARG A 127 26.64 3.18 -13.45
N SER A 128 25.58 2.66 -12.81
CA SER A 128 25.40 2.86 -11.36
C SER A 128 26.51 2.22 -10.54
N GLU A 129 26.96 1.03 -10.93
CA GLU A 129 28.05 0.33 -10.24
C GLU A 129 29.40 1.03 -10.42
N ASP A 130 29.69 1.52 -11.62
CA ASP A 130 30.91 2.28 -11.93
C ASP A 130 30.97 3.59 -11.14
N GLU A 131 29.90 4.37 -11.16
CA GLU A 131 29.90 5.74 -10.63
C GLU A 131 29.59 5.82 -9.12
N LEU A 132 28.83 4.87 -8.57
CA LEU A 132 28.49 4.84 -7.13
C LEU A 132 29.29 3.80 -6.34
N GLY A 133 29.95 2.88 -7.02
CA GLY A 133 30.58 1.71 -6.43
C GLY A 133 29.59 0.57 -6.10
N PRO A 134 30.09 -0.67 -5.95
CA PRO A 134 29.28 -1.89 -5.90
C PRO A 134 28.29 -1.90 -4.73
N ARG A 135 28.69 -1.36 -3.57
CA ARG A 135 27.83 -1.37 -2.38
C ARG A 135 26.60 -0.47 -2.52
N LYS A 136 26.77 0.75 -3.03
CA LYS A 136 25.67 1.70 -3.20
C LYS A 136 24.78 1.28 -4.36
N ALA A 137 25.37 0.86 -5.48
CA ALA A 137 24.63 0.35 -6.62
C ALA A 137 23.75 -0.86 -6.23
N HIS A 138 24.32 -1.84 -5.51
CA HIS A 138 23.55 -3.00 -5.07
C HIS A 138 22.36 -2.63 -4.17
N LEU A 139 22.49 -1.61 -3.30
CA LEU A 139 21.37 -1.13 -2.49
C LEU A 139 20.26 -0.51 -3.34
N VAL A 140 20.60 0.24 -4.39
CA VAL A 140 19.64 0.79 -5.35
C VAL A 140 18.96 -0.35 -6.12
N LEU A 141 19.73 -1.29 -6.66
CA LEU A 141 19.24 -2.41 -7.47
C LEU A 141 18.30 -3.33 -6.67
N ARG A 142 18.61 -3.61 -5.40
CA ARG A 142 17.74 -4.40 -4.51
C ARG A 142 16.34 -3.78 -4.35
N ARG A 143 16.18 -2.47 -4.59
CA ARG A 143 14.85 -1.84 -4.55
C ARG A 143 14.02 -2.19 -5.78
N LEU A 144 14.64 -2.41 -6.92
CA LEU A 144 13.95 -2.85 -8.15
C LEU A 144 13.32 -4.23 -7.96
N GLU A 145 13.96 -5.12 -7.20
CA GLU A 145 13.44 -6.45 -6.86
C GLU A 145 12.16 -6.42 -6.01
N LYS A 146 11.87 -5.30 -5.33
CA LYS A 146 10.63 -5.11 -4.57
C LYS A 146 9.42 -4.84 -5.46
N VAL A 147 9.63 -4.62 -6.76
CA VAL A 147 8.56 -4.46 -7.73
C VAL A 147 8.10 -5.83 -8.19
N SER A 148 6.82 -6.15 -8.02
CA SER A 148 6.29 -7.44 -8.48
C SER A 148 6.45 -7.59 -10.00
N SER A 149 6.58 -8.84 -10.48
CA SER A 149 6.71 -9.14 -11.91
C SER A 149 5.59 -8.52 -12.76
N HIS A 150 4.35 -8.54 -12.25
CA HIS A 150 3.21 -7.90 -12.90
C HIS A 150 3.41 -6.39 -13.11
N CYS A 151 3.80 -5.66 -12.06
CA CYS A 151 4.08 -4.24 -12.18
C CYS A 151 5.33 -3.96 -12.99
N SER A 152 6.34 -4.84 -12.93
CA SER A 152 7.56 -4.68 -13.72
C SER A 152 7.27 -4.69 -15.21
N GLY A 153 6.37 -5.59 -15.67
CA GLY A 153 5.90 -5.60 -17.06
C GLY A 153 5.17 -4.32 -17.44
N LEU A 154 4.20 -3.89 -16.63
CA LEU A 154 3.41 -2.68 -16.91
C LEU A 154 4.24 -1.39 -16.88
N LEU A 155 5.20 -1.28 -15.96
CA LEU A 155 6.04 -0.09 -15.81
C LEU A 155 7.09 0.07 -16.93
N ARG A 156 7.24 -0.94 -17.79
CA ARG A 156 8.06 -0.87 -19.01
C ARG A 156 7.26 -0.46 -20.26
N SER A 157 5.99 -0.11 -20.12
CA SER A 157 5.16 0.43 -21.21
C SER A 157 5.79 1.71 -21.78
N THR A 158 5.50 2.06 -23.03
CA THR A 158 6.11 3.26 -23.64
C THR A 158 5.75 4.54 -22.87
N HIS A 159 4.49 4.67 -22.47
CA HIS A 159 3.97 5.84 -21.80
C HIS A 159 3.05 5.45 -20.64
N ILE A 160 3.12 6.23 -19.56
CA ILE A 160 2.24 6.07 -18.41
C ILE A 160 1.57 7.41 -18.10
N GLN A 161 0.24 7.43 -18.10
CA GLN A 161 -0.53 8.61 -17.71
C GLN A 161 -1.29 8.34 -16.42
N ARG A 162 -1.57 9.39 -15.65
CA ARG A 162 -2.41 9.30 -14.45
C ARG A 162 -3.83 9.74 -14.79
N ARG A 163 -4.80 8.90 -14.45
CA ARG A 163 -6.23 9.20 -14.49
C ARG A 163 -6.78 9.14 -13.07
N ILE A 164 -7.78 9.97 -12.76
CA ILE A 164 -8.54 9.87 -11.51
C ILE A 164 -9.95 9.47 -11.87
N ASP A 165 -10.36 8.28 -11.41
CA ASP A 165 -11.74 7.81 -11.54
C ASP A 165 -12.49 8.12 -10.25
N SER A 166 -13.75 8.52 -10.37
CA SER A 166 -14.64 8.75 -9.22
C SER A 166 -15.71 7.66 -9.19
N MET A 167 -15.78 6.89 -8.10
CA MET A 167 -16.79 5.86 -7.94
C MET A 167 -17.67 6.12 -6.71
N PRO A 168 -19.00 6.00 -6.81
CA PRO A 168 -19.87 6.06 -5.65
C PRO A 168 -19.77 4.78 -4.81
N TYR A 169 -19.91 4.90 -3.50
CA TYR A 169 -20.03 3.80 -2.55
C TYR A 169 -21.00 4.18 -1.42
N LEU A 170 -21.66 3.18 -0.84
CA LEU A 170 -22.55 3.37 0.29
C LEU A 170 -21.78 3.28 1.61
N MET A 171 -21.89 4.30 2.44
CA MET A 171 -21.40 4.31 3.81
C MET A 171 -22.59 4.23 4.76
N CYS A 172 -22.78 3.05 5.38
CA CYS A 172 -23.91 2.79 6.26
C CYS A 172 -23.48 2.73 7.73
N HIS A 173 -24.29 3.35 8.59
CA HIS A 173 -24.13 3.32 10.05
C HIS A 173 -25.40 2.74 10.69
N SER A 174 -25.24 1.93 11.75
CA SER A 174 -26.40 1.48 12.53
C SER A 174 -26.84 2.57 13.51
N GLU A 175 -28.13 2.90 13.51
CA GLU A 175 -28.66 3.93 14.42
C GLU A 175 -28.84 3.43 15.86
N ILE A 176 -28.90 2.10 16.05
CA ILE A 176 -29.24 1.46 17.33
C ILE A 176 -28.13 0.48 17.71
N LEU A 177 -27.49 0.70 18.85
CA LEU A 177 -26.71 -0.32 19.55
C LEU A 177 -27.70 -1.32 20.17
N GLN A 178 -28.10 -2.35 19.43
CA GLN A 178 -28.93 -3.41 20.03
C GLN A 178 -28.10 -4.14 21.10
N THR A 179 -28.60 -4.12 22.34
CA THR A 179 -28.10 -4.95 23.43
C THR A 179 -28.39 -6.40 23.08
N SER A 180 -27.38 -7.15 22.64
CA SER A 180 -27.50 -8.59 22.44
C SER A 180 -27.71 -9.24 23.81
N GLU A 181 -28.84 -9.92 24.01
CA GLU A 181 -29.01 -10.80 25.17
C GLU A 181 -28.09 -12.02 25.03
N ILE A 182 -27.61 -12.51 26.18
CA ILE A 182 -26.43 -13.36 26.37
C ILE A 182 -26.48 -14.72 25.60
N ILE A 183 -27.59 -15.08 24.96
CA ILE A 183 -27.81 -16.39 24.32
C ILE A 183 -28.30 -16.30 22.86
N SER A 184 -28.69 -15.13 22.35
CA SER A 184 -29.21 -14.99 20.98
C SER A 184 -28.62 -13.76 20.29
N TYR A 185 -28.02 -13.97 19.12
CA TYR A 185 -27.62 -12.85 18.26
C TYR A 185 -28.85 -12.21 17.62
N SER A 186 -28.84 -10.90 17.47
CA SER A 186 -29.93 -10.20 16.79
C SER A 186 -29.88 -10.41 15.27
N ILE A 187 -31.06 -10.39 14.64
CA ILE A 187 -31.17 -10.56 13.19
C ILE A 187 -30.61 -9.32 12.50
N LEU A 188 -29.47 -9.47 11.82
CA LEU A 188 -28.76 -8.37 11.14
C LEU A 188 -29.64 -7.57 10.18
N MET A 189 -30.56 -8.24 9.47
CA MET A 189 -31.50 -7.60 8.53
C MET A 189 -32.50 -6.65 9.18
N ASN A 190 -32.78 -6.83 10.48
CA ASN A 190 -33.76 -6.00 11.20
C ASN A 190 -33.13 -4.73 11.78
N ASN A 191 -31.83 -4.54 11.61
CA ASN A 191 -31.15 -3.36 12.09
C ASN A 191 -31.52 -2.14 11.24
N LYS A 192 -32.01 -1.09 11.91
CA LYS A 192 -32.16 0.22 11.28
C LYS A 192 -30.77 0.77 10.97
N VAL A 193 -30.49 0.87 9.68
CA VAL A 193 -29.25 1.43 9.13
C VAL A 193 -29.56 2.70 8.36
N THR A 194 -28.74 3.72 8.56
CA THR A 194 -28.77 4.94 7.77
C THR A 194 -27.57 4.94 6.86
N CYS A 195 -27.84 5.01 5.56
CA CYS A 195 -26.83 4.92 4.51
C CYS A 195 -26.73 6.24 3.77
N GLU A 196 -25.50 6.69 3.58
CA GLU A 196 -25.18 7.87 2.78
C GLU A 196 -24.35 7.43 1.57
N GLU A 197 -24.68 7.94 0.39
CA GLU A 197 -23.84 7.76 -0.80
C GLU A 197 -22.66 8.73 -0.75
N LYS A 198 -21.45 8.19 -0.88
CA LYS A 198 -20.19 8.94 -0.91
C LYS A 198 -19.43 8.61 -2.17
N ILE A 199 -18.53 9.50 -2.58
CA ILE A 199 -17.69 9.30 -3.77
C ILE A 199 -16.25 9.08 -3.31
N VAL A 200 -15.60 8.05 -3.86
CA VAL A 200 -14.17 7.81 -3.70
C VAL A 200 -13.43 8.13 -4.99
N SER A 201 -12.42 8.99 -4.89
CA SER A 201 -11.49 9.29 -5.97
C SER A 201 -10.36 8.25 -5.98
N MET A 202 -10.30 7.47 -7.04
CA MET A 202 -9.34 6.40 -7.25
C MET A 202 -8.35 6.79 -8.37
N PRO A 203 -7.15 7.31 -8.02
CA PRO A 203 -6.12 7.53 -9.02
C PRO A 203 -5.59 6.20 -9.56
N ARG A 204 -5.41 6.12 -10.87
CA ARG A 204 -4.92 4.94 -11.60
C ARG A 204 -3.88 5.33 -12.64
N ASN A 205 -2.95 4.41 -12.90
CA ASN A 205 -2.08 4.48 -14.05
C ASN A 205 -2.83 3.95 -15.28
N MET A 206 -2.70 4.67 -16.39
CA MET A 206 -3.05 4.25 -17.73
C MET A 206 -1.76 3.90 -18.46
N TYR A 207 -1.67 2.67 -18.95
CA TYR A 207 -0.50 2.16 -19.65
C TYR A 207 -0.80 2.15 -21.14
N GLY A 208 0.06 2.78 -21.94
CA GLY A 208 -0.15 2.89 -23.38
C GLY A 208 1.12 2.56 -24.19
N ASP A 209 0.89 2.08 -25.41
CA ASP A 209 1.92 1.84 -26.42
C ASP A 209 2.16 3.06 -27.33
N SER A 210 1.30 4.10 -27.25
CA SER A 210 1.46 5.39 -27.92
C SER A 210 0.81 6.53 -27.13
N LYS A 211 1.27 7.78 -27.30
CA LYS A 211 0.79 8.96 -26.54
C LYS A 211 -0.67 9.38 -26.83
N GLY A 212 -1.50 8.56 -27.48
CA GLY A 212 -2.79 9.00 -28.06
C GLY A 212 -4.00 8.06 -27.97
N GLN A 213 -3.94 6.95 -27.23
CA GLN A 213 -5.09 6.03 -27.03
C GLN A 213 -5.26 5.61 -25.57
#